data_AF-A0A2E2C5F2-F1
#
_entry.id   AF-A0A2E2C5F2-F1
#
_cell.length_a   1.000
_cell.length_b   1.000
_cell.length_c   1.000
_cell.angle_alpha   90.00
_cell.angle_beta   90.00
_cell.angle_gamma   90.00
#
_symmetry.space_group_name_H-M   'P 1'
#
loop_
_entity.id
_entity.type
_entity.pdbx_description
1 polymer ?
#
loop_
_entity_poly.entity_id
_entity_poly.type
_entity_poly.pdbx_seq_one_letter_code
_entity_poly.pdbx_strand_id
1 'polypeptide(L)'
;MWDHESQRIGKQKCTPWGYRLHEIAELLEFIGLLLFFGVGIYLGYRGLSNTFHLTLLWLIAVPFGIGLVSQVMYQFSWVMALKRGFEYDYDKREASWIENGERVTYRYSSEQNHRW
;
A
#
# COMPACT_ATOMS: atom_id res chain seq x y z
N MET A 1 -3.33 5.92 1.79
CA MET A 1 -2.70 7.16 2.29
C MET A 1 -2.81 7.17 3.80
N TRP A 2 -1.72 7.46 4.52
CA TRP A 2 -1.72 7.54 5.98
C TRP A 2 -2.42 8.83 6.44
N ASP A 3 -3.23 8.77 7.50
CA ASP A 3 -3.91 9.95 8.05
C ASP A 3 -2.94 10.82 8.86
N HIS A 4 -1.98 10.19 9.53
CA HIS A 4 -0.96 10.90 10.30
C HIS A 4 0.33 10.07 10.42
N GLU A 5 1.44 10.76 10.67
CA GLU A 5 2.77 10.15 10.86
C GLU A 5 2.80 9.12 11.99
N SER A 6 1.95 9.31 13.01
CA SER A 6 1.77 8.35 14.11
C SER A 6 1.17 7.03 13.64
N GLN A 7 0.28 7.03 12.64
CA GLN A 7 -0.30 5.81 12.06
C GLN A 7 0.78 5.04 11.28
N ARG A 8 1.59 5.75 10.49
CA ARG A 8 2.70 5.17 9.71
C ARG A 8 3.74 4.52 10.62
N ILE A 9 4.28 5.29 11.57
CA ILE A 9 5.29 4.81 12.53
C ILE A 9 4.71 3.72 13.44
N GLY A 10 3.44 3.85 13.83
CA GLY A 10 2.73 2.85 14.61
C GLY A 10 2.68 1.50 13.91
N LYS A 11 2.28 1.45 12.63
CA LYS A 11 2.27 0.19 11.86
C LYS A 11 3.68 -0.37 11.65
N GLN A 12 4.67 0.50 11.43
CA GLN A 12 6.07 0.11 11.28
C GLN A 12 6.62 -0.55 12.55
N LYS A 13 6.35 0.01 13.73
CA LYS A 13 6.77 -0.55 15.02
C LYS A 13 6.00 -1.82 15.37
N CYS A 14 4.68 -1.82 15.17
CA CYS A 14 3.83 -2.98 15.43
C CYS A 14 4.22 -4.18 14.55
N THR A 15 4.42 -3.96 13.25
CA THR A 15 4.73 -5.01 12.27
C THR A 15 5.72 -4.51 11.21
N PRO A 16 7.05 -4.62 11.42
CA PRO A 16 8.02 -4.18 10.43
C PRO A 16 7.92 -4.96 9.12
N TRP A 17 7.61 -6.26 9.19
CA TRP A 17 7.34 -7.09 8.01
C TRP A 17 6.04 -6.71 7.30
N GLY A 18 4.97 -6.43 8.06
CA GLY A 18 3.70 -5.95 7.49
C GLY A 18 3.86 -4.60 6.82
N TYR A 19 4.63 -3.70 7.41
CA TYR A 19 4.94 -2.40 6.84
C TYR A 19 5.71 -2.51 5.52
N ARG A 20 6.74 -3.37 5.43
CA ARG A 20 7.43 -3.63 4.15
C ARG A 20 6.51 -4.22 3.07
N LEU A 21 5.62 -5.14 3.45
CA LEU A 21 4.63 -5.69 2.52
C LEU A 21 3.65 -4.63 2.01
N HIS A 22 3.26 -3.69 2.86
CA HIS A 22 2.44 -2.54 2.47
C HIS A 22 3.18 -1.67 1.44
N GLU A 23 4.44 -1.32 1.69
CA GLU A 23 5.24 -0.52 0.75
C GLU A 23 5.43 -1.22 -0.60
N ILE A 24 5.72 -2.52 -0.59
CA ILE A 24 5.85 -3.31 -1.83
C ILE A 24 4.52 -3.35 -2.58
N ALA A 25 3.39 -3.50 -1.87
CA ALA A 25 2.07 -3.47 -2.49
C ALA A 25 1.79 -2.13 -3.16
N GLU A 26 2.03 -1.00 -2.49
CA GLU A 26 1.85 0.33 -3.08
C GLU A 26 2.75 0.54 -4.31
N LEU A 27 3.99 0.05 -4.27
CA LEU A 27 4.89 0.11 -5.42
C LEU A 27 4.38 -0.73 -6.60
N LEU A 28 3.89 -1.95 -6.33
CA LEU A 28 3.30 -2.81 -7.36
C LEU A 28 2.04 -2.20 -7.97
N GLU A 29 1.21 -1.54 -7.16
CA GLU A 29 0.02 -0.83 -7.64
C GLU A 29 0.42 0.30 -8.59
N PHE A 30 1.43 1.09 -8.23
CA PHE A 30 1.96 2.15 -9.08
C PHE A 30 2.54 1.62 -10.40
N ILE A 31 3.32 0.53 -10.35
CA ILE A 31 3.86 -0.12 -11.56
C ILE A 31 2.71 -0.68 -12.43
N GLY A 32 1.72 -1.32 -11.81
CA GLY A 32 0.54 -1.83 -12.50
C GLY A 32 -0.22 -0.72 -13.22
N LEU A 33 -0.36 0.46 -12.60
CA LEU A 33 -0.98 1.63 -13.20
C LEU A 33 -0.18 2.17 -14.39
N LEU A 34 1.15 2.28 -14.27
CA LEU A 34 2.01 2.69 -15.38
C LEU A 34 1.91 1.74 -16.56
N LEU A 35 1.89 0.43 -16.30
CA LEU A 35 1.71 -0.58 -17.33
C LEU A 35 0.32 -0.49 -17.96
N PHE A 36 -0.72 -0.21 -17.19
CA PHE A 36 -2.07 -0.02 -17.72
C PHE A 36 -2.12 1.13 -18.72
N PHE A 37 -1.53 2.28 -18.38
CA PHE A 37 -1.44 3.41 -19.32
C PHE A 37 -0.57 3.07 -20.54
N GLY A 38 0.58 2.43 -20.34
CA GLY A 38 1.46 2.02 -21.44
C GLY A 38 0.76 1.06 -22.43
N VAL A 39 0.05 0.06 -21.91
CA VAL A 39 -0.76 -0.87 -22.72
C VAL A 39 -1.89 -0.12 -23.42
N GLY A 40 -2.58 0.80 -22.75
CA GLY A 40 -3.63 1.62 -23.36
C GLY A 40 -3.12 2.46 -24.55
N ILE A 41 -1.97 3.14 -24.38
CA ILE A 41 -1.32 3.91 -25.45
C ILE A 41 -0.93 2.99 -26.61
N TYR A 42 -0.33 1.83 -26.31
CA TYR A 42 0.08 0.86 -27.32
C TYR A 42 -1.10 0.31 -28.12
N LEU A 43 -2.19 -0.09 -27.45
CA LEU A 43 -3.40 -0.59 -28.10
C LEU A 43 -4.07 0.50 -28.94
N GLY A 44 -4.13 1.74 -28.44
CA GLY A 44 -4.62 2.89 -29.19
C GLY A 44 -3.81 3.14 -30.48
N TYR A 45 -2.48 3.10 -30.38
CA TYR A 45 -1.59 3.23 -31.54
C TYR A 45 -1.79 2.11 -32.58
N ARG A 46 -1.93 0.85 -32.14
CA ARG A 46 -2.21 -0.30 -33.01
C ARG A 46 -3.58 -0.21 -33.67
N GLY A 47 -4.57 0.32 -32.95
CA GLY A 47 -5.91 0.63 -33.47
C GLY A 47 -5.86 1.66 -34.60
N LEU A 48 -5.15 2.77 -34.39
CA LEU A 48 -4.98 3.81 -35.42
C LEU A 48 -4.21 3.32 -36.65
N SER A 49 -3.28 2.39 -36.47
CA SER A 49 -2.46 1.81 -37.54
C SER A 49 -3.14 0.64 -38.27
N ASN A 50 -4.41 0.30 -37.99
CA ASN A 50 -5.14 -0.86 -38.55
C ASN A 50 -4.43 -2.23 -38.40
N THR A 51 -3.47 -2.34 -37.48
CA THR A 51 -2.73 -3.59 -37.19
C THR A 51 -3.17 -4.20 -35.86
N PHE A 52 -4.42 -3.94 -35.47
CA PHE A 52 -5.01 -4.40 -34.24
C PHE A 52 -5.45 -5.87 -34.34
N HIS A 53 -5.01 -6.67 -33.38
CA HIS A 53 -5.46 -8.06 -33.22
C HIS A 53 -6.11 -8.21 -31.85
N LEU A 54 -7.23 -8.93 -31.77
CA LEU A 54 -7.94 -9.21 -30.52
C LEU A 54 -7.04 -9.88 -29.47
N THR A 55 -6.06 -10.66 -29.90
CA THR A 55 -5.05 -11.28 -29.01
C THR A 55 -4.25 -10.25 -28.20
N LEU A 56 -4.11 -9.01 -28.68
CA LEU A 56 -3.42 -7.94 -27.96
C LEU A 56 -4.18 -7.48 -26.71
N LEU A 57 -5.50 -7.74 -26.62
CA LEU A 57 -6.28 -7.44 -25.41
C LEU A 57 -5.81 -8.24 -24.20
N TRP A 58 -5.15 -9.39 -24.41
CA TRP A 58 -4.53 -10.14 -23.32
C TRP A 58 -3.47 -9.33 -22.56
N LEU A 59 -2.86 -8.31 -23.20
CA LEU A 59 -1.90 -7.41 -22.54
C LEU A 59 -2.54 -6.64 -21.37
N ILE A 60 -3.86 -6.46 -21.36
CA ILE A 60 -4.60 -5.82 -20.26
C ILE A 60 -4.66 -6.73 -19.02
N ALA A 61 -4.58 -8.05 -19.20
CA ALA A 61 -4.60 -9.00 -18.08
C ALA A 61 -3.36 -8.84 -17.17
N VAL A 62 -2.23 -8.39 -17.71
CA VAL A 62 -0.98 -8.19 -16.96
C VAL A 62 -1.10 -7.08 -15.90
N PRO A 63 -1.41 -5.82 -16.23
CA PRO A 63 -1.60 -4.77 -15.22
C PRO A 63 -2.74 -5.10 -14.26
N PHE A 64 -3.80 -5.77 -14.73
CA PHE A 64 -4.90 -6.21 -13.86
C PHE A 64 -4.44 -7.27 -12.84
N GLY A 65 -3.67 -8.26 -13.27
CA GLY A 65 -3.10 -9.27 -12.38
C GLY A 65 -2.15 -8.68 -11.33
N ILE A 66 -1.32 -7.71 -11.72
CA ILE A 66 -0.45 -6.97 -10.79
C ILE A 66 -1.30 -6.22 -9.75
N GLY A 67 -2.37 -5.55 -10.19
CA GLY A 67 -3.29 -4.85 -9.29
C GLY A 67 -3.94 -5.78 -8.27
N LEU A 68 -4.43 -6.96 -8.69
CA LEU A 68 -5.00 -7.96 -7.80
C LEU A 68 -3.99 -8.46 -6.75
N VAL A 69 -2.78 -8.82 -7.19
CA VAL A 69 -1.73 -9.30 -6.28
C VAL A 69 -1.35 -8.22 -5.26
N SER A 70 -1.17 -6.98 -5.74
CA SER A 70 -0.90 -5.83 -4.87
C SER A 70 -2.00 -5.65 -3.81
N GLN A 71 -3.27 -5.65 -4.23
CA GLN A 71 -4.39 -5.47 -3.32
C GLN A 71 -4.46 -6.56 -2.25
N VAL A 72 -4.21 -7.83 -2.61
CA VAL A 72 -4.15 -8.93 -1.64
C VAL A 72 -3.01 -8.72 -0.64
N MET A 73 -1.82 -8.33 -1.11
CA MET A 73 -0.67 -8.05 -0.24
C MET A 73 -0.96 -6.87 0.71
N TYR A 74 -1.59 -5.82 0.20
CA TYR A 74 -2.01 -4.66 0.98
C TYR A 74 -2.96 -5.07 2.12
N GLN A 75 -4.00 -5.83 1.81
CA GLN A 75 -4.96 -6.32 2.80
C GLN A 75 -4.28 -7.23 3.84
N PHE A 76 -3.41 -8.13 3.38
CA PHE A 76 -2.67 -9.02 4.26
C PHE A 76 -1.77 -8.26 5.24
N SER A 77 -1.16 -7.15 4.80
CA SER A 77 -0.35 -6.29 5.66
C SER A 77 -1.15 -5.73 6.85
N TRP A 78 -2.41 -5.36 6.62
CA TRP A 78 -3.31 -4.83 7.62
C TRP A 78 -3.87 -5.92 8.53
N VAL A 79 -4.20 -7.09 7.97
CA VAL A 79 -4.60 -8.26 8.77
C VAL A 79 -3.52 -8.63 9.78
N MET A 80 -2.24 -8.56 9.41
CA MET A 80 -1.14 -8.80 10.37
C MET A 80 -1.06 -7.75 11.47
N ALA A 81 -1.25 -6.46 11.14
CA ALA A 81 -1.27 -5.40 12.14
C ALA A 81 -2.47 -5.55 13.10
N LEU A 82 -3.66 -5.82 12.57
CA LEU A 82 -4.88 -6.06 13.35
C LEU A 82 -4.74 -7.29 14.26
N LYS A 83 -4.08 -8.37 13.79
CA LYS A 83 -3.77 -9.53 14.63
C LYS A 83 -2.86 -9.23 15.81
N ARG A 84 -2.06 -8.15 15.73
CA ARG A 84 -1.25 -7.64 16.85
C ARG A 84 -1.97 -6.58 17.69
N GLY A 85 -3.28 -6.43 17.50
CA GLY A 85 -4.11 -5.47 18.25
C GLY A 85 -3.82 -4.02 17.89
N PHE A 86 -3.40 -3.75 16.64
CA PHE A 86 -3.21 -2.38 16.18
C PHE A 86 -4.54 -1.63 16.13
N GLU A 87 -4.62 -0.53 16.87
CA GLU A 87 -5.73 0.42 16.86
C GLU A 87 -5.19 1.84 16.67
N TYR A 88 -5.85 2.61 15.82
CA TYR A 88 -5.54 4.02 15.60
C TYR A 88 -6.70 4.90 16.07
N ASP A 89 -6.43 5.76 17.03
CA ASP A 89 -7.38 6.75 17.55
C ASP A 89 -7.26 8.02 16.69
N TYR A 90 -8.27 8.26 15.85
CA TYR A 90 -8.31 9.39 14.91
C TYR A 90 -8.44 10.74 15.62
N ASP A 91 -9.11 10.78 16.77
CA ASP A 91 -9.35 12.02 17.52
C ASP A 91 -8.06 12.47 18.23
N LYS A 92 -7.32 11.51 18.78
CA LYS A 92 -6.06 11.78 19.51
C LYS A 92 -4.82 11.72 18.63
N ARG A 93 -4.94 11.18 17.41
CA ARG A 93 -3.84 10.88 16.47
C ARG A 93 -2.80 9.95 17.09
N GLU A 94 -3.26 8.95 17.82
CA GLU A 94 -2.43 8.00 18.56
C GLU A 94 -2.55 6.61 17.94
N ALA A 95 -1.41 5.93 17.76
CA ALA A 95 -1.40 4.55 17.35
C ALA A 95 -1.10 3.68 18.58
N SER A 96 -1.90 2.65 18.80
CA SER A 96 -1.69 1.70 19.89
C SER A 96 -1.63 0.27 19.35
N TRP A 97 -0.81 -0.58 19.96
CA TRP A 97 -0.75 -2.00 19.64
C TRP A 97 -0.36 -2.81 20.86
N ILE A 98 -0.53 -4.14 20.78
CA ILE A 98 -0.13 -5.06 21.85
C ILE A 98 1.28 -5.54 21.57
N GLU A 99 2.19 -5.31 22.51
CA GLU A 99 3.57 -5.78 22.47
C GLU A 99 3.89 -6.47 23.79
N ASN A 100 4.27 -7.75 23.74
CA ASN A 100 4.55 -8.58 24.92
C ASN A 100 3.42 -8.64 25.97
N GLY A 101 2.15 -8.50 25.54
CA GLY A 101 0.98 -8.53 26.42
C GLY A 101 0.63 -7.17 27.04
N GLU A 102 1.44 -6.14 26.82
CA GLU A 102 1.15 -4.77 27.24
C GLU A 102 0.69 -3.92 26.06
N ARG A 103 -0.23 -2.99 26.32
CA ARG A 103 -0.73 -2.05 25.31
C ARG A 103 0.22 -0.87 25.22
N VAL A 104 1.00 -0.81 24.16
CA VAL A 104 1.89 0.32 23.86
C VAL A 104 1.10 1.36 23.09
N THR A 105 1.18 2.62 23.52
CA THR A 105 0.56 3.75 22.82
C THR A 105 1.65 4.70 22.33
N TYR A 106 1.58 5.09 21.07
CA TYR A 106 2.53 5.97 20.42
C TYR A 106 1.81 7.21 19.89
N ARG A 107 2.23 8.37 20.40
CA ARG A 107 1.84 9.68 19.90
C ARG A 107 3.04 10.33 19.23
N TYR A 108 2.87 10.77 17.98
CA TYR A 108 3.87 11.60 17.32
C TYR A 108 3.68 13.04 17.84
N SER A 109 4.53 13.49 18.76
CA SER A 109 4.57 14.89 19.22
C SER A 109 5.60 15.67 18.39
N SER A 110 5.19 16.78 17.81
CA SER A 110 6.06 17.70 17.06
C SER A 110 7.20 18.30 17.91
N GLU A 111 7.11 18.25 19.24
CA GLU A 111 8.16 18.74 20.14
C GLU A 111 9.45 17.92 20.11
N GLN A 112 9.41 16.67 19.64
CA GLN A 112 10.62 15.84 19.54
C GLN A 112 11.56 16.28 18.40
N ASN A 113 11.12 17.20 17.53
CA ASN A 113 11.91 17.71 16.40
C ASN A 113 12.77 18.95 16.74
N HIS A 114 12.77 19.42 18.00
CA HIS A 114 13.54 20.58 18.45
C HIS A 114 14.77 20.23 19.31
N ARG A 115 15.18 18.97 19.38
CA ARG A 115 16.46 18.56 19.99
C ARG A 115 17.40 17.97 18.94
N TRP A 116 17.85 18.84 18.03
CA TRP A 116 19.11 18.68 17.31
C TRP A 116 20.03 19.81 17.74
#